data_AF-A0A2L2Y9C6-F1
#
_entry.id   AF-A0A2L2Y9C6-F1
#
_cell.length_a   1.000
_cell.length_b   1.000
_cell.length_c   1.000
_cell.angle_alpha   90.00
_cell.angle_beta   90.00
_cell.angle_gamma   90.00
#
_symmetry.space_group_name_H-M   'P 1'
#
loop_
_entity.id
_entity.type
_entity.pdbx_description
1 polymer ?
#
loop_
_entity_poly.entity_id
_entity_poly.type
_entity_poly.pdbx_seq_one_letter_code
_entity_poly.pdbx_strand_id
1 'polypeptide(L)'
;MVYTIGHEEDEKLHSENHDIYLQLKFPGWKDERVIGNYDDGRVIKILKEDKHFKLKKVQDILLLINRELGFPSAVYNGYLQGQNIMIIMFISSDKFVKGCLVAESITSASPVVLHETGTSKSYYASSKTVHAICGINRIWVARKCRKQKIASRMVDCLRSNFILGLVVSLEELAFTDPTEDGMQFASSYTGTDNFLVYK
;
A
#
# COMPACT_ATOMS: atom_id res chain seq x y z
N MET A 1 -1.57 0.23 26.33
CA MET A 1 -2.95 -0.26 26.08
C MET A 1 -3.50 -0.56 27.45
N VAL A 2 -4.53 0.17 27.89
CA VAL A 2 -5.17 -0.05 29.20
C VAL A 2 -6.21 -1.15 28.98
N TYR A 3 -6.22 -2.20 29.80
CA TYR A 3 -7.12 -3.35 29.67
C TYR A 3 -7.71 -3.73 31.03
N THR A 4 -8.88 -4.37 31.00
CA THR A 4 -9.60 -4.90 32.17
C THR A 4 -9.67 -6.41 32.03
N ILE A 5 -9.19 -7.16 33.01
CA ILE A 5 -9.11 -8.63 32.97
C ILE A 5 -10.52 -9.22 33.16
N GLY A 6 -10.93 -10.15 32.28
CA GLY A 6 -12.14 -10.98 32.47
C GLY A 6 -13.33 -10.77 31.53
N HIS A 7 -13.19 -10.02 30.42
CA HIS A 7 -14.25 -9.87 29.42
C HIS A 7 -13.91 -10.65 28.14
N GLU A 8 -14.75 -11.60 27.72
CA GLU A 8 -14.49 -12.48 26.55
C GLU A 8 -14.24 -11.70 25.25
N GLU A 9 -14.89 -10.55 25.07
CA GLU A 9 -14.70 -9.68 23.90
C GLU A 9 -13.32 -9.02 23.88
N ASP A 10 -12.80 -8.61 25.04
CA ASP A 10 -11.47 -8.02 25.18
C ASP A 10 -10.36 -9.07 25.00
N GLU A 11 -10.59 -10.32 25.45
CA GLU A 11 -9.65 -11.43 25.24
C GLU A 11 -9.57 -11.86 23.78
N LYS A 12 -10.71 -11.87 23.06
CA LYS A 12 -10.74 -12.09 21.60
C LYS A 12 -9.99 -10.99 20.87
N LEU A 13 -10.27 -9.72 21.19
CA LEU A 13 -9.57 -8.57 20.61
C LEU A 13 -8.07 -8.58 20.93
N HIS A 14 -7.68 -9.02 22.12
CA HIS A 14 -6.27 -9.18 22.51
C HIS A 14 -5.57 -10.25 21.68
N SER A 15 -6.18 -11.43 21.56
CA SER A 15 -5.64 -12.57 20.81
C SER A 15 -5.48 -12.22 19.32
N GLU A 16 -6.51 -11.61 18.73
CA GLU A 16 -6.47 -11.15 17.33
C GLU A 16 -5.36 -10.11 17.12
N ASN A 17 -5.24 -9.11 18.00
CA ASN A 17 -4.18 -8.11 17.90
C ASN A 17 -2.78 -8.70 18.09
N HIS A 18 -2.64 -9.70 18.95
CA HIS A 18 -1.38 -10.41 19.16
C HIS A 18 -0.96 -11.21 17.92
N ASP A 19 -1.88 -11.91 17.29
CA ASP A 19 -1.62 -12.67 16.05
C ASP A 19 -1.23 -11.74 14.89
N ILE A 20 -1.89 -10.59 14.77
CA ILE A 20 -1.51 -9.52 13.82
C ILE A 20 -0.07 -9.07 14.07
N TYR A 21 0.26 -8.80 15.33
CA TYR A 21 1.59 -8.34 15.71
C TYR A 21 2.66 -9.38 15.33
N LEU A 22 2.43 -10.66 15.61
CA LEU A 22 3.34 -11.74 15.22
C LEU A 22 3.50 -11.84 13.69
N GLN A 23 2.41 -11.69 12.93
CA GLN A 23 2.45 -11.71 11.47
C GLN A 23 3.22 -10.52 10.87
N LEU A 24 3.20 -9.36 11.51
CA LEU A 24 3.96 -8.19 11.07
C LEU A 24 5.44 -8.23 11.45
N LYS A 25 5.85 -9.12 12.36
CA LYS A 25 7.27 -9.30 12.70
C LYS A 25 8.07 -9.75 11.50
N PHE A 26 9.18 -9.06 11.24
CA PHE A 26 10.07 -9.28 10.10
C PHE A 26 11.53 -9.20 10.57
N PRO A 27 12.12 -10.32 11.03
CA PRO A 27 13.48 -10.32 11.56
C PRO A 27 14.56 -10.00 10.52
N GLY A 28 14.22 -10.08 9.24
CA GLY A 28 15.12 -9.88 8.10
C GLY A 28 15.31 -11.16 7.28
N TRP A 29 15.65 -10.99 6.01
CA TRP A 29 16.11 -12.05 5.11
C TRP A 29 17.61 -11.88 4.82
N LYS A 30 18.28 -12.97 4.45
CA LYS A 30 19.72 -12.90 4.08
C LYS A 30 19.97 -12.15 2.78
N ASP A 31 19.00 -12.16 1.88
CA ASP A 31 19.09 -11.60 0.53
C ASP A 31 17.89 -10.66 0.30
N GLU A 32 17.99 -9.46 0.87
CA GLU A 32 17.00 -8.40 0.75
C GLU A 32 17.39 -7.42 -0.35
N ARG A 33 16.43 -7.10 -1.22
CA ARG A 33 16.59 -6.05 -2.21
C ARG A 33 16.14 -4.73 -1.63
N VAL A 34 17.02 -4.07 -0.88
CA VAL A 34 16.74 -2.77 -0.26
C VAL A 34 16.80 -1.67 -1.34
N ILE A 35 15.72 -0.90 -1.46
CA ILE A 35 15.57 0.20 -2.45
C ILE A 35 15.43 1.58 -1.79
N GLY A 36 15.52 1.65 -0.46
CA GLY A 36 15.53 2.90 0.30
C GLY A 36 15.94 2.65 1.74
N ASN A 37 16.76 3.53 2.30
CA ASN A 37 17.20 3.50 3.70
C ASN A 37 16.82 4.81 4.38
N TYR A 38 16.34 4.70 5.62
CA TYR A 38 15.86 5.80 6.44
C TYR A 38 16.29 5.56 7.90
N ASP A 39 16.29 6.60 8.73
CA ASP A 39 16.73 6.48 10.13
C ASP A 39 15.84 5.53 10.96
N ASP A 40 14.55 5.46 10.62
CA ASP A 40 13.53 4.65 11.29
C ASP A 40 13.24 3.31 10.57
N GLY A 41 13.91 3.00 9.46
CA GLY A 41 13.69 1.77 8.73
C GLY A 41 14.23 1.73 7.31
N ARG A 42 13.78 0.73 6.55
CA ARG A 42 14.19 0.53 5.16
C ARG A 42 13.02 0.05 4.31
N VAL A 43 13.13 0.28 3.01
CA VAL A 43 12.16 -0.14 2.02
C VAL A 43 12.76 -1.27 1.19
N ILE A 44 12.08 -2.40 1.12
CA ILE A 44 12.51 -3.59 0.37
C ILE A 44 11.58 -3.87 -0.81
N LYS A 45 12.16 -4.32 -1.92
CA LYS A 45 11.46 -4.72 -3.15
C LYS A 45 11.39 -6.24 -3.27
N ILE A 46 10.19 -6.76 -3.54
CA ILE A 46 9.93 -8.17 -3.78
C ILE A 46 9.44 -8.33 -5.21
N LEU A 47 10.02 -9.29 -5.92
CA LEU A 47 9.66 -9.67 -7.28
C LEU A 47 8.82 -10.95 -7.27
N LYS A 48 8.13 -11.23 -8.37
CA LYS A 48 7.31 -12.45 -8.48
C LYS A 48 8.17 -13.72 -8.56
N GLU A 49 9.41 -13.58 -9.01
CA GLU A 49 10.40 -14.65 -9.17
C GLU A 49 11.20 -14.92 -7.87
N ASP A 50 10.94 -14.14 -6.81
CA ASP A 50 11.60 -14.34 -5.52
C ASP A 50 11.21 -15.69 -4.89
N LYS A 51 12.07 -16.18 -3.98
CA LYS A 51 11.89 -17.48 -3.30
C LYS A 51 10.52 -17.60 -2.64
N HIS A 52 9.93 -18.81 -2.67
CA HIS A 52 8.58 -19.08 -2.15
C HIS A 52 8.30 -18.54 -0.74
N PHE A 53 9.26 -18.61 0.19
CA PHE A 53 9.07 -18.07 1.54
C PHE A 53 8.86 -16.55 1.58
N LYS A 54 9.46 -15.80 0.63
CA LYS A 54 9.27 -14.35 0.49
C LYS A 54 7.86 -14.05 0.00
N LEU A 55 7.43 -14.77 -1.03
CA LEU A 55 6.07 -14.66 -1.60
C LEU A 55 5.01 -15.02 -0.57
N LYS A 56 5.22 -16.10 0.20
CA LYS A 56 4.32 -16.51 1.29
C LYS A 56 4.17 -15.41 2.34
N LYS A 57 5.27 -14.82 2.79
CA LYS A 57 5.23 -13.72 3.77
C LYS A 57 4.45 -12.51 3.23
N VAL A 58 4.64 -12.17 1.97
CA VAL A 58 3.88 -11.09 1.31
C VAL A 58 2.39 -11.44 1.24
N GLN A 59 2.04 -12.68 0.88
CA GLN A 59 0.65 -13.14 0.87
C GLN A 59 0.01 -13.04 2.26
N ASP A 60 0.71 -13.48 3.32
CA ASP A 60 0.24 -13.38 4.70
C ASP A 60 -0.02 -11.92 5.12
N ILE A 61 0.86 -11.00 4.71
CA ILE A 61 0.71 -9.56 4.99
C ILE A 61 -0.47 -8.97 4.19
N LEU A 62 -0.64 -9.34 2.93
CA LEU A 62 -1.78 -8.90 2.13
C LEU A 62 -3.09 -9.43 2.73
N LEU A 63 -3.12 -10.69 3.18
CA LEU A 63 -4.18 -11.34 3.97
C LEU A 63 -4.65 -10.48 5.12
N LEU A 64 -3.69 -10.03 5.92
CA LEU A 64 -3.93 -9.12 7.01
C LEU A 64 -4.49 -7.75 6.54
N ILE A 65 -3.88 -7.15 5.52
CA ILE A 65 -4.26 -5.81 5.03
C ILE A 65 -5.69 -5.78 4.52
N ASN A 66 -6.11 -6.76 3.69
CA ASN A 66 -7.48 -6.75 3.19
C ASN A 66 -8.49 -6.97 4.31
N ARG A 67 -8.15 -7.77 5.34
CA ARG A 67 -9.00 -7.88 6.54
C ARG A 67 -9.13 -6.53 7.25
N GLU A 68 -8.04 -5.77 7.41
CA GLU A 68 -8.10 -4.42 7.98
C GLU A 68 -8.91 -3.43 7.12
N LEU A 69 -8.89 -3.60 5.80
CA LEU A 69 -9.63 -2.76 4.85
C LEU A 69 -11.07 -3.26 4.59
N GLY A 70 -11.49 -4.37 5.19
CA GLY A 70 -12.84 -4.94 5.02
C GLY A 70 -13.08 -5.64 3.68
N PHE A 71 -12.04 -5.96 2.91
CA PHE A 71 -12.19 -6.69 1.64
C PHE A 71 -12.33 -8.21 1.88
N PRO A 72 -13.21 -8.92 1.13
CA PRO A 72 -13.37 -10.36 1.26
C PRO A 72 -12.10 -11.15 0.90
N SER A 73 -11.78 -12.19 1.67
CA SER A 73 -10.61 -13.06 1.44
C SER A 73 -10.61 -13.84 0.13
N ALA A 74 -11.67 -13.77 -0.69
CA ALA A 74 -11.77 -14.50 -1.96
C ALA A 74 -11.15 -13.74 -3.16
N VAL A 75 -10.82 -12.45 -3.04
CA VAL A 75 -10.28 -11.66 -4.16
C VAL A 75 -8.78 -11.93 -4.43
N TYR A 76 -8.16 -12.81 -3.65
CA TYR A 76 -6.70 -13.00 -3.58
C TYR A 76 -6.03 -13.57 -4.81
N ASN A 77 -6.76 -14.36 -5.60
CA ASN A 77 -6.10 -15.09 -6.67
C ASN A 77 -5.68 -14.17 -7.84
N GLY A 78 -6.25 -12.98 -8.01
CA GLY A 78 -5.97 -12.11 -9.17
C GLY A 78 -4.76 -11.18 -9.03
N TYR A 79 -4.45 -10.66 -7.84
CA TYR A 79 -3.53 -9.53 -7.70
C TYR A 79 -2.06 -9.87 -7.98
N LEU A 80 -1.64 -11.10 -7.64
CA LEU A 80 -0.29 -11.60 -7.95
C LEU A 80 -0.20 -12.24 -9.35
N GLN A 81 -1.32 -12.36 -10.06
CA GLN A 81 -1.36 -12.94 -11.40
C GLN A 81 -0.98 -11.95 -12.50
N GLY A 82 -0.99 -10.63 -12.22
CA GLY A 82 -0.45 -9.63 -13.12
C GLY A 82 0.98 -9.96 -13.56
N GLN A 83 1.28 -9.75 -14.84
CA GLN A 83 2.61 -10.04 -15.40
C GLN A 83 3.66 -9.01 -14.95
N ASN A 84 3.24 -7.78 -14.64
CA ASN A 84 4.14 -6.67 -14.31
C ASN A 84 3.75 -6.02 -12.99
N ILE A 85 3.97 -6.73 -11.88
CA ILE A 85 3.71 -6.23 -10.52
C ILE A 85 5.02 -5.93 -9.77
N MET A 86 4.99 -4.90 -8.94
CA MET A 86 6.07 -4.55 -8.03
C MET A 86 5.52 -4.45 -6.61
N ILE A 87 6.10 -5.23 -5.70
CA ILE A 87 5.71 -5.25 -4.30
C ILE A 87 6.81 -4.63 -3.48
N ILE A 88 6.43 -3.73 -2.59
CA ILE A 88 7.34 -3.00 -1.71
C ILE A 88 6.83 -3.11 -0.27
N MET A 89 7.75 -3.26 0.67
CA MET A 89 7.44 -3.22 2.10
C MET A 89 8.36 -2.24 2.82
N PHE A 90 7.79 -1.48 3.76
CA PHE A 90 8.55 -0.69 4.71
C PHE A 90 8.77 -1.50 5.99
N ILE A 91 10.03 -1.76 6.31
CA ILE A 91 10.47 -2.49 7.49
C ILE A 91 11.14 -1.49 8.44
N SER A 92 10.56 -1.30 9.61
CA SER A 92 11.12 -0.41 10.63
C SER A 92 12.33 -1.01 11.35
N SER A 93 13.10 -0.16 12.02
CA SER A 93 14.29 -0.56 12.79
C SER A 93 13.99 -1.56 13.92
N ASP A 94 12.76 -1.55 14.46
CA ASP A 94 12.24 -2.53 15.43
C ASP A 94 11.90 -3.91 14.78
N LYS A 95 12.18 -4.09 13.48
CA LYS A 95 11.99 -5.34 12.72
C LYS A 95 10.52 -5.72 12.53
N PHE A 96 9.67 -4.75 12.21
CA PHE A 96 8.28 -4.95 11.84
C PHE A 96 7.97 -4.39 10.46
N VAL A 97 7.05 -5.04 9.74
CA VAL A 97 6.43 -4.45 8.56
C VAL A 97 5.46 -3.37 9.02
N LYS A 98 5.73 -2.11 8.67
CA LYS A 98 4.86 -0.97 8.99
C LYS A 98 4.13 -0.43 7.76
N GLY A 99 4.53 -0.85 6.56
CA GLY A 99 3.88 -0.46 5.33
C GLY A 99 4.05 -1.51 4.23
N CYS A 100 3.07 -1.58 3.34
CA CYS A 100 3.08 -2.44 2.16
C CYS A 100 2.45 -1.68 1.00
N LEU A 101 3.04 -1.84 -0.18
CA LEU A 101 2.56 -1.26 -1.43
C LEU A 101 2.65 -2.31 -2.53
N VAL A 102 1.58 -2.43 -3.31
CA VAL A 102 1.53 -3.23 -4.54
C VAL A 102 1.24 -2.28 -5.70
N ALA A 103 2.11 -2.29 -6.69
CA ALA A 103 1.95 -1.55 -7.94
C ALA A 103 1.91 -2.50 -9.14
N GLU A 104 1.28 -2.05 -10.21
CA GLU A 104 1.18 -2.76 -11.49
C GLU A 104 1.40 -1.81 -12.66
N SER A 105 1.82 -2.36 -13.80
CA SER A 105 1.93 -1.58 -15.03
C SER A 105 0.53 -1.33 -15.61
N ILE A 106 0.28 -0.09 -16.00
CA ILE A 106 -0.94 0.34 -16.67
C ILE A 106 -0.58 1.10 -17.94
N THR A 107 -1.58 1.37 -18.78
CA THR A 107 -1.42 2.15 -20.02
C THR A 107 -2.21 3.46 -20.02
N SER A 108 -3.24 3.53 -19.17
CA SER A 108 -4.12 4.69 -19.07
C SER A 108 -4.78 4.79 -17.69
N ALA A 109 -5.12 6.02 -17.31
CA ALA A 109 -5.88 6.33 -16.10
C ALA A 109 -6.78 7.56 -16.34
N SER A 110 -7.75 7.78 -15.47
CA SER A 110 -8.67 8.92 -15.53
C SER A 110 -8.39 9.90 -14.39
N PRO A 111 -8.33 11.22 -14.64
CA PRO A 111 -8.27 12.21 -13.58
C PRO A 111 -9.52 12.16 -12.71
N VAL A 112 -9.34 12.32 -11.40
CA VAL A 112 -10.44 12.55 -10.48
C VAL A 112 -11.03 13.94 -10.72
N VAL A 113 -12.35 14.01 -10.73
CA VAL A 113 -13.14 15.23 -10.78
C VAL A 113 -13.89 15.34 -9.47
N LEU A 114 -13.62 16.42 -8.74
CA LEU A 114 -14.35 16.79 -7.54
C LEU A 114 -15.65 17.51 -7.94
N HIS A 115 -16.75 17.05 -7.38
CA HIS A 115 -18.04 17.70 -7.46
C HIS A 115 -18.50 18.09 -6.05
N GLU A 116 -18.68 19.39 -5.83
CA GLU A 116 -19.12 19.91 -4.54
C GLU A 116 -20.55 20.44 -4.66
N THR A 117 -21.48 19.83 -3.92
CA THR A 117 -22.85 20.34 -3.78
C THR A 117 -23.11 20.65 -2.31
N GLY A 118 -23.03 21.93 -1.96
CA GLY A 118 -23.19 22.40 -0.58
C GLY A 118 -22.05 21.88 0.31
N THR A 119 -22.37 21.09 1.33
CA THR A 119 -21.39 20.49 2.26
C THR A 119 -20.87 19.11 1.81
N SER A 120 -21.45 18.53 0.76
CA SER A 120 -21.10 17.19 0.30
C SER A 120 -20.09 17.24 -0.85
N LYS A 121 -18.95 16.55 -0.67
CA LYS A 121 -17.94 16.33 -1.71
C LYS A 121 -18.10 14.94 -2.29
N SER A 122 -18.27 14.82 -3.59
CA SER A 122 -18.21 13.55 -4.32
C SER A 122 -17.09 13.57 -5.34
N TYR A 123 -16.44 12.43 -5.51
CA TYR A 123 -15.34 12.25 -6.45
C TYR A 123 -15.77 11.30 -7.55
N TYR A 124 -15.52 11.68 -8.80
CA TYR A 124 -15.83 10.87 -9.97
C TYR A 124 -14.60 10.74 -10.86
N ALA A 125 -14.45 9.60 -11.52
CA ALA A 125 -13.47 9.46 -12.57
C ALA A 125 -13.94 10.22 -13.83
N SER A 126 -13.07 11.02 -14.43
CA SER A 126 -13.34 11.64 -15.72
C SER A 126 -13.54 10.58 -16.81
N SER A 127 -14.41 10.89 -17.78
CA SER A 127 -14.59 10.06 -18.99
C SER A 127 -13.38 10.11 -19.92
N LYS A 128 -12.51 11.11 -19.78
CA LYS A 128 -11.27 11.22 -20.55
C LYS A 128 -10.15 10.49 -19.83
N THR A 129 -9.57 9.51 -20.51
CA THR A 129 -8.36 8.83 -20.05
C THR A 129 -7.11 9.54 -20.58
N VAL A 130 -6.05 9.51 -19.78
CA VAL A 130 -4.71 9.98 -20.13
C VAL A 130 -3.73 8.83 -20.04
N HIS A 131 -2.55 8.99 -20.64
CA HIS A 131 -1.49 8.01 -20.51
C HIS A 131 -1.02 7.93 -19.05
N ALA A 132 -0.86 6.72 -18.55
CA ALA A 132 -0.28 6.45 -17.25
C ALA A 132 0.49 5.13 -17.32
N ILE A 133 1.50 4.97 -16.46
CA ILE A 133 2.45 3.86 -16.54
C ILE A 133 2.38 3.01 -15.27
N CYS A 134 2.26 3.64 -14.11
CA CYS A 134 2.33 2.97 -12.82
C CYS A 134 1.00 3.13 -12.07
N GLY A 135 0.33 2.00 -11.81
CA GLY A 135 -0.87 1.94 -11.00
C GLY A 135 -0.55 1.43 -9.60
N ILE A 136 -0.83 2.20 -8.56
CA ILE A 136 -0.82 1.74 -7.17
C ILE A 136 -2.13 0.99 -6.93
N ASN A 137 -2.06 -0.34 -6.94
CA ASN A 137 -3.18 -1.23 -6.71
C ASN A 137 -3.56 -1.32 -5.22
N ARG A 138 -2.55 -1.31 -4.35
CA ARG A 138 -2.71 -1.28 -2.89
C ARG A 138 -1.64 -0.43 -2.26
N ILE A 139 -2.03 0.36 -1.27
CA ILE A 139 -1.12 1.02 -0.35
C ILE A 139 -1.68 0.92 1.05
N TRP A 140 -0.84 0.52 1.99
CA TRP A 140 -1.22 0.39 3.38
C TRP A 140 -0.06 0.79 4.29
N VAL A 141 -0.41 1.46 5.39
CA VAL A 141 0.48 1.76 6.50
C VAL A 141 -0.25 1.42 7.78
N ALA A 142 0.45 0.71 8.67
CA ALA A 142 -0.03 0.35 10.00
C ALA A 142 -0.61 1.58 10.70
N ARG A 143 -1.81 1.46 11.26
CA ARG A 143 -2.58 2.61 11.78
C ARG A 143 -1.78 3.51 12.74
N LYS A 144 -0.98 2.90 13.62
CA LYS A 144 -0.11 3.61 14.59
C LYS A 144 1.10 4.32 13.97
N CYS A 145 1.42 4.02 12.71
CA CYS A 145 2.57 4.55 11.98
C CYS A 145 2.15 5.48 10.82
N ARG A 146 0.84 5.76 10.67
CA ARG A 146 0.33 6.73 9.69
C ARG A 146 0.80 8.14 10.03
N LYS A 147 0.77 9.02 9.02
CA LYS A 147 1.23 10.43 9.11
C LYS A 147 2.72 10.62 9.47
N GLN A 148 3.53 9.56 9.36
CA GLN A 148 4.99 9.58 9.55
C GLN A 148 5.75 9.42 8.21
N LYS A 149 5.14 9.90 7.11
CA LYS A 149 5.68 9.86 5.73
C LYS A 149 6.07 8.48 5.20
N ILE A 150 5.68 7.37 5.85
CA ILE A 150 5.98 6.01 5.37
C ILE A 150 5.37 5.76 3.98
N ALA A 151 4.09 6.12 3.78
CA ALA A 151 3.43 5.99 2.49
C ALA A 151 4.16 6.79 1.40
N SER A 152 4.45 8.06 1.66
CA SER A 152 5.20 8.92 0.73
C SER A 152 6.54 8.30 0.33
N ARG A 153 7.32 7.85 1.32
CA ARG A 153 8.62 7.19 1.09
C ARG A 153 8.51 5.90 0.28
N MET A 154 7.47 5.09 0.51
CA MET A 154 7.21 3.90 -0.32
C MET A 154 6.90 4.28 -1.76
N VAL A 155 6.12 5.35 -1.99
CA VAL A 155 5.79 5.83 -3.34
C VAL A 155 7.02 6.47 -4.02
N ASP A 156 7.87 7.19 -3.29
CA ASP A 156 9.14 7.73 -3.84
C ASP A 156 10.07 6.59 -4.29
N CYS A 157 10.22 5.57 -3.45
CA CYS A 157 10.96 4.35 -3.78
C CYS A 157 10.33 3.61 -4.96
N LEU A 158 9.00 3.51 -5.03
CA LEU A 158 8.29 2.93 -6.16
C LEU A 158 8.64 3.66 -7.45
N ARG A 159 8.40 4.97 -7.50
CA ARG A 159 8.59 5.80 -8.70
C ARG A 159 10.01 5.70 -9.25
N SER A 160 11.01 5.61 -8.38
CA SER A 160 12.43 5.51 -8.76
C SER A 160 12.90 4.10 -9.14
N ASN A 161 12.09 3.06 -8.87
CA ASN A 161 12.49 1.65 -9.07
C ASN A 161 11.48 0.83 -9.89
N PHE A 162 10.41 1.48 -10.38
CA PHE A 162 9.37 0.83 -11.18
C PHE A 162 9.84 0.59 -12.61
N ILE A 163 10.44 1.60 -13.25
CA ILE A 163 11.13 1.47 -14.53
C ILE A 163 12.63 1.68 -14.32
N LEU A 164 13.44 0.81 -14.92
CA LEU A 164 14.89 0.91 -14.81
C LEU A 164 15.39 2.22 -15.42
N GLY A 165 16.09 3.03 -14.63
CA GLY A 165 16.73 4.26 -15.09
C GLY A 165 15.79 5.47 -15.25
N LEU A 166 14.51 5.34 -14.92
CA LEU A 166 13.53 6.43 -15.00
C LEU A 166 12.81 6.61 -13.67
N VAL A 167 12.45 7.85 -13.36
CA VAL A 167 11.55 8.18 -12.25
C VAL A 167 10.17 8.41 -12.82
N VAL A 168 9.20 7.58 -12.44
CA VAL A 168 7.80 7.75 -12.86
C VAL A 168 7.31 9.12 -12.40
N SER A 169 6.74 9.92 -13.30
CA SER A 169 6.19 11.23 -12.96
C SER A 169 4.90 11.09 -12.14
N LEU A 170 4.50 12.15 -11.44
CA LEU A 170 3.21 12.15 -10.72
C LEU A 170 2.02 12.10 -11.68
N GLU A 171 2.21 12.59 -12.92
CA GLU A 171 1.22 12.59 -14.00
C GLU A 171 1.05 11.20 -14.64
N GLU A 172 1.98 10.27 -14.41
CA GLU A 172 1.91 8.88 -14.91
C GLU A 172 1.62 7.87 -13.80
N LEU A 173 1.37 8.37 -12.58
CA LEU A 173 1.07 7.58 -11.39
C LEU A 173 -0.44 7.64 -11.09
N ALA A 174 -1.08 6.48 -11.02
CA ALA A 174 -2.50 6.36 -10.72
C ALA A 174 -2.78 5.46 -9.51
N PHE A 175 -3.97 5.58 -8.93
CA PHE A 175 -4.42 4.82 -7.76
C PHE A 175 -5.70 4.02 -8.07
N THR A 176 -5.82 2.78 -7.59
CA THR A 176 -7.07 1.99 -7.72
C THR A 176 -8.01 2.28 -6.57
N ASP A 177 -9.29 2.53 -6.86
CA ASP A 177 -10.40 2.64 -5.90
C ASP A 177 -9.99 3.20 -4.52
N PRO A 178 -9.44 4.43 -4.48
CA PRO A 178 -8.89 4.98 -3.25
C PRO A 178 -9.96 5.07 -2.15
N THR A 179 -9.61 4.57 -0.96
CA THR A 179 -10.39 4.81 0.27
C THR A 179 -10.33 6.30 0.66
N GLU A 180 -11.11 6.74 1.63
CA GLU A 180 -11.03 8.14 2.11
C GLU A 180 -9.60 8.55 2.55
N ASP A 181 -8.92 7.68 3.31
CA ASP A 181 -7.51 7.87 3.65
C ASP A 181 -6.61 7.89 2.40
N GLY A 182 -6.94 7.06 1.40
CA GLY A 182 -6.25 7.00 0.11
C GLY A 182 -6.42 8.28 -0.71
N MET A 183 -7.62 8.86 -0.74
CA MET A 183 -7.92 10.13 -1.40
C MET A 183 -7.09 11.27 -0.79
N GLN A 184 -7.09 11.38 0.54
CA GLN A 184 -6.32 12.40 1.26
C GLN A 184 -4.82 12.23 1.01
N PHE A 185 -4.33 10.99 1.03
CA PHE A 185 -2.94 10.70 0.73
C PHE A 185 -2.58 11.05 -0.72
N ALA A 186 -3.37 10.62 -1.69
CA ALA A 186 -3.10 10.83 -3.11
C ALA A 186 -3.09 12.32 -3.45
N SER A 187 -4.08 13.09 -2.98
CA SER A 187 -4.09 14.55 -3.16
C SER A 187 -2.88 15.22 -2.50
N SER A 188 -2.58 14.87 -1.24
CA SER A 188 -1.43 15.45 -0.53
C SER A 188 -0.08 15.08 -1.17
N TYR A 189 0.07 13.87 -1.70
CA TYR A 189 1.32 13.40 -2.30
C TYR A 189 1.53 13.94 -3.71
N THR A 190 0.47 14.02 -4.51
CA THR A 190 0.53 14.54 -5.88
C THR A 190 0.47 16.07 -5.95
N GLY A 191 -0.02 16.72 -4.89
CA GLY A 191 -0.21 18.17 -4.82
C GLY A 191 -1.45 18.66 -5.59
N THR A 192 -2.38 17.76 -5.93
CA THR A 192 -3.59 18.10 -6.68
C THR A 192 -4.76 17.19 -6.30
N ASP A 193 -5.97 17.74 -6.25
CA ASP A 193 -7.20 16.96 -6.07
C ASP A 193 -7.61 16.21 -7.34
N ASN A 194 -6.99 16.51 -8.49
CA ASN A 194 -7.24 15.88 -9.79
C ASN A 194 -6.24 14.78 -10.13
N PHE A 195 -5.73 14.06 -9.12
CA PHE A 195 -4.83 12.93 -9.34
C PHE A 195 -5.49 11.82 -10.15
N LEU A 196 -4.70 10.88 -10.66
CA LEU A 196 -5.19 9.83 -11.55
C LEU A 196 -5.71 8.61 -10.79
N VAL A 197 -6.84 8.07 -11.26
CA VAL A 197 -7.40 6.79 -10.81
C VAL A 197 -7.57 5.84 -11.99
N TYR A 198 -7.51 4.53 -11.71
CA TYR A 198 -7.67 3.51 -12.74
C TYR A 198 -8.36 2.26 -12.17
N LYS A 199 -9.02 1.54 -13.09
CA LYS A 199 -9.97 0.45 -12.85
C LYS A 199 -11.28 0.91 -12.24
#